data_AF-A0A135VS71-F1
#
_entry.id   AF-A0A135VS71-F1
#
_cell.length_a   1.000
_cell.length_b   1.000
_cell.length_c   1.000
_cell.angle_alpha   90.00
_cell.angle_beta   90.00
_cell.angle_gamma   90.00
#
_symmetry.space_group_name_H-M   'P 1'
#
loop_
_entity.id
_entity.type
_entity.pdbx_description
1 polymer ?
#
loop_
_entity_poly.entity_id
_entity_poly.type
_entity_poly.pdbx_seq_one_letter_code
_entity_poly.pdbx_strand_id
1 'polypeptide(L)'
;MNRQITKHILVGFSLILLTWGILGVVLSGSSFGDIEPMAPDLSSSLNSEESYAHFKALSIWIGSATSIENITLHIELFTWNSGGTNVAWSDALFIVLDLGCFVIAIGTVSVERREDRRLQKLRDRVIDEVAINPGIHLRELHRIIGCAMGALQYHLRFLERDGQVISMRNGNVRHIFPPDFSSDDRVMLLTALARNPTVSSILSECASNGQTTQAAISRTLEVDKSLISYYINSLLKVDILRTVKVFGREKPVLITDWARAAIDCHDILVQ
;
A
#
# COMPACT_ATOMS: atom_id res chain seq x y z
N MET A 1 -1.20 -14.76 -15.67
CA MET A 1 -1.03 -15.41 -14.35
C MET A 1 0.11 -14.72 -13.62
N ASN A 2 -0.17 -14.08 -12.47
CA ASN A 2 0.77 -13.19 -11.79
C ASN A 2 2.04 -13.94 -11.36
N ARG A 3 3.23 -13.42 -11.71
CA ARG A 3 4.54 -14.05 -11.43
C ARG A 3 4.80 -14.23 -9.92
N GLN A 4 4.06 -13.51 -9.07
CA GLN A 4 4.13 -13.69 -7.62
C GLN A 4 3.26 -14.85 -7.12
N ILE A 5 2.06 -15.03 -7.70
CA ILE A 5 1.18 -16.16 -7.36
C ILE A 5 1.84 -17.49 -7.73
N THR A 6 2.51 -17.56 -8.88
CA THR A 6 3.26 -18.77 -9.27
C THR A 6 4.42 -19.07 -8.32
N LYS A 7 5.10 -18.05 -7.77
CA LYS A 7 6.14 -18.24 -6.75
C LYS A 7 5.56 -18.78 -5.44
N HIS A 8 4.41 -18.28 -5.00
CA HIS A 8 3.77 -18.74 -3.76
C HIS A 8 3.24 -20.17 -3.88
N ILE A 9 2.65 -20.53 -5.02
CA ILE A 9 2.22 -21.91 -5.31
C ILE A 9 3.44 -22.85 -5.35
N LEU A 10 4.54 -22.43 -5.98
CA LEU A 10 5.75 -23.25 -6.08
C LEU A 10 6.38 -23.52 -4.72
N VAL A 11 6.41 -22.53 -3.82
CA VAL A 11 6.94 -22.69 -2.45
C VAL A 11 6.06 -23.62 -1.62
N GLY A 12 4.74 -23.46 -1.69
CA GLY A 12 3.80 -24.38 -1.03
C GLY A 12 3.94 -25.82 -1.53
N PHE A 13 4.05 -25.99 -2.85
CA PHE A 13 4.21 -27.31 -3.47
C PHE A 13 5.55 -27.96 -3.13
N SER A 14 6.64 -27.18 -3.09
CA SER A 14 7.96 -27.65 -2.66
C SER A 14 7.95 -28.18 -1.23
N LEU A 15 7.19 -27.54 -0.33
CA LEU A 15 7.14 -27.93 1.09
C LEU A 15 6.32 -29.21 1.28
N ILE A 16 5.22 -29.35 0.54
CA ILE A 16 4.42 -30.59 0.48
C ILE A 16 5.26 -31.75 -0.07
N LEU A 17 5.99 -31.55 -1.17
CA LEU A 17 6.86 -32.58 -1.74
C LEU A 17 7.99 -32.98 -0.80
N LEU A 18 8.55 -32.04 -0.03
CA LEU A 18 9.61 -32.31 0.93
C LEU A 18 9.08 -33.12 2.12
N THR A 19 7.87 -32.81 2.62
CA THR A 19 7.22 -33.63 3.64
C THR A 19 6.87 -35.03 3.13
N TRP A 20 6.48 -35.17 1.86
CA TRP A 20 6.19 -36.48 1.26
C TRP A 20 7.45 -37.29 0.96
N GLY A 21 8.54 -36.64 0.57
CA GLY A 21 9.84 -37.27 0.33
C GLY A 21 10.45 -37.84 1.60
N ILE A 22 10.35 -37.11 2.73
CA ILE A 22 10.78 -37.62 4.05
C ILE A 22 9.95 -38.85 4.45
N LEU A 23 8.64 -38.84 4.18
CA LEU A 23 7.75 -39.98 4.46
C LEU A 23 8.09 -41.22 3.60
N GLY A 24 8.45 -41.03 2.34
CA GLY A 24 8.86 -42.10 1.43
C GLY A 24 10.17 -42.78 1.83
N VAL A 25 11.15 -42.01 2.33
CA VAL A 25 12.43 -42.57 2.80
C VAL A 25 12.23 -43.43 4.05
N VAL A 26 11.39 -42.97 4.99
CA VAL A 26 11.04 -43.73 6.20
C VAL A 26 10.32 -45.04 5.87
N LEU A 27 9.43 -45.05 4.87
CA LEU A 27 8.74 -46.25 4.40
C LEU A 27 9.65 -47.25 3.66
N SER A 28 10.72 -46.77 3.03
CA SER A 28 11.68 -47.63 2.31
C SER A 28 12.79 -48.24 3.18
N GLY A 29 12.88 -47.83 4.46
CA GLY A 29 13.98 -48.19 5.37
C GLY A 29 13.82 -49.50 6.16
N SER A 30 12.66 -50.14 6.18
CA SER A 30 12.46 -51.40 6.92
C SER A 30 12.61 -52.62 6.01
N SER A 31 13.84 -52.89 5.58
CA SER A 31 14.25 -54.21 5.12
C SER A 31 14.81 -54.97 6.32
N PHE A 32 14.02 -55.86 6.92
CA PHE A 32 14.56 -56.94 7.74
C PHE A 32 13.58 -58.12 7.90
N GLY A 33 13.98 -59.26 7.35
CA GLY A 33 13.83 -60.56 8.00
C GLY A 33 12.53 -61.32 7.76
N ASP A 34 12.63 -62.34 6.93
CA ASP A 34 11.70 -63.47 6.79
C ASP A 34 11.15 -63.96 8.14
N ILE A 35 9.82 -63.90 8.35
CA ILE A 35 9.10 -64.79 9.28
C ILE A 35 7.72 -65.10 8.68
N GLU A 36 7.51 -66.37 8.32
CA GLU A 36 6.21 -66.97 7.99
C GLU A 36 5.16 -66.72 9.09
N PRO A 37 3.86 -66.64 8.75
CA PRO A 37 2.80 -66.49 9.74
C PRO A 37 2.54 -67.81 10.46
N MET A 38 3.33 -68.12 11.50
CA MET A 38 2.97 -69.16 12.46
C MET A 38 2.14 -68.54 13.57
N ALA A 39 0.84 -68.85 13.55
CA ALA A 39 -0.04 -68.58 14.67
C ALA A 39 0.47 -69.31 15.93
N PRO A 40 0.48 -68.66 17.10
CA PRO A 40 0.45 -69.39 18.36
C PRO A 40 -0.76 -68.98 19.20
N ASP A 41 -1.45 -70.01 19.68
CA ASP A 41 -2.50 -69.95 20.68
C ASP A 41 -2.10 -69.17 21.94
N LEU A 42 -3.11 -68.56 22.55
CA LEU A 42 -3.10 -67.92 23.85
C LEU A 42 -2.59 -68.86 24.96
N SER A 43 -1.58 -68.46 25.73
CA SER A 43 -1.57 -68.65 27.20
C SER A 43 -0.55 -67.76 27.94
N SER A 44 -1.09 -66.91 28.82
CA SER A 44 -0.57 -66.41 30.11
C SER A 44 0.93 -66.10 30.31
N SER A 45 1.29 -64.83 30.49
CA SER A 45 1.61 -64.24 31.81
C SER A 45 2.14 -62.80 31.68
N LEU A 46 1.49 -61.88 32.40
CA LEU A 46 1.86 -60.47 32.57
C LEU A 46 2.90 -60.35 33.68
N ASN A 47 3.86 -59.43 33.53
CA ASN A 47 4.37 -58.61 34.63
C ASN A 47 4.40 -57.15 34.16
N SER A 48 3.30 -56.44 34.41
CA SER A 48 2.99 -55.09 33.94
C SER A 48 3.07 -54.03 35.04
N GLU A 49 3.92 -54.20 36.06
CA GLU A 49 4.01 -53.23 37.16
C GLU A 49 5.14 -52.21 37.03
N GLU A 50 6.26 -52.51 36.35
CA GLU A 50 7.41 -51.57 36.28
C GLU A 50 7.19 -50.38 35.32
N SER A 51 6.42 -50.56 34.24
CA SER A 51 6.23 -49.52 33.21
C SER A 51 5.29 -48.38 33.65
N TYR A 52 4.32 -48.67 34.52
CA TYR A 52 3.36 -47.67 35.01
C TYR A 52 3.96 -46.70 36.03
N ALA A 53 4.96 -47.14 36.80
CA ALA A 53 5.62 -46.29 37.80
C ALA A 53 6.45 -45.17 37.15
N HIS A 54 7.13 -45.47 36.05
CA HIS A 54 7.97 -44.51 35.33
C HIS A 54 7.15 -43.41 34.63
N PHE A 55 5.98 -43.77 34.07
CA PHE A 55 5.08 -42.81 33.42
C PHE A 55 4.37 -41.87 34.41
N LYS A 56 4.08 -42.33 35.63
CA LYS A 56 3.44 -41.52 36.67
C LYS A 56 4.38 -40.48 37.27
N ALA A 57 5.68 -40.77 37.32
CA ALA A 57 6.69 -39.81 37.77
C ALA A 57 6.86 -38.65 36.77
N LEU A 58 6.78 -38.94 35.46
CA LEU A 58 6.90 -37.95 34.40
C LEU A 58 5.73 -36.96 34.36
N SER A 59 4.50 -37.44 34.62
CA SER A 59 3.31 -36.59 34.61
C SER A 59 3.24 -35.62 35.81
N ILE A 60 3.81 -36.01 36.96
CA ILE A 60 3.87 -35.15 38.15
C ILE A 60 4.87 -34.00 37.96
N TRP A 61 6.00 -34.25 37.28
CA TRP A 61 7.01 -33.20 37.05
C TRP A 61 6.50 -32.07 36.16
N ILE A 62 5.76 -32.41 35.10
CA ILE A 62 5.19 -31.44 34.15
C ILE A 62 4.14 -30.53 34.81
N GLY A 63 3.45 -31.00 35.86
CA GLY A 63 2.40 -30.22 36.55
C GLY A 63 2.90 -29.14 37.51
N SER A 64 4.20 -29.07 37.81
CA SER A 64 4.75 -28.16 38.83
C SER A 64 5.26 -26.82 38.29
N ALA A 65 5.27 -26.62 36.97
CA ALA A 65 5.79 -25.41 36.34
C ALA A 65 4.74 -24.75 35.44
N THR A 66 3.81 -24.02 36.06
CA THR A 66 3.14 -22.77 35.61
C THR A 66 1.70 -22.71 36.12
N SER A 67 1.52 -21.98 37.20
CA SER A 67 0.22 -21.52 37.68
C SER A 67 -0.31 -20.42 36.75
N ILE A 68 -1.25 -20.76 35.86
CA ILE A 68 -2.16 -19.82 35.19
C ILE A 68 -3.58 -20.41 35.25
N GLU A 69 -4.52 -19.56 35.68
CA GLU A 69 -5.91 -19.84 35.96
C GLU A 69 -6.67 -20.52 34.79
N ASN A 70 -7.61 -21.38 35.17
CA ASN A 70 -8.44 -22.25 34.35
C ASN A 70 -8.96 -21.61 33.04
N ILE A 71 -8.38 -22.03 31.92
CA ILE A 71 -9.11 -22.24 30.68
C ILE A 71 -9.26 -23.76 30.53
N THR A 72 -10.44 -24.28 30.87
CA THR A 72 -10.76 -25.71 30.72
C THR A 72 -10.94 -26.02 29.23
N LEU A 73 -9.84 -26.33 28.54
CA LEU A 73 -9.90 -26.99 27.23
C LEU A 73 -10.15 -28.48 27.48
N HIS A 74 -11.39 -28.92 27.30
CA HIS A 74 -11.70 -30.34 27.16
C HIS A 74 -11.06 -30.85 25.86
N ILE A 75 -9.80 -31.27 25.93
CA ILE A 75 -9.19 -32.13 24.93
C ILE A 75 -9.59 -33.55 25.33
N GLU A 76 -10.71 -34.03 24.79
CA GLU A 76 -11.06 -35.44 24.92
C GLU A 76 -10.05 -36.28 24.12
N LEU A 77 -9.05 -36.79 24.82
CA LEU A 77 -8.12 -37.79 24.32
C LEU A 77 -8.87 -39.13 24.22
N PHE A 78 -9.55 -39.31 23.08
CA PHE A 78 -10.30 -40.52 22.75
C PHE A 78 -9.33 -41.69 22.56
N THR A 79 -9.12 -42.47 23.62
CA THR A 79 -8.32 -43.70 23.58
C THR A 79 -9.17 -44.86 23.03
N TRP A 80 -9.08 -45.14 21.73
CA TRP A 80 -9.69 -46.33 21.11
C TRP A 80 -8.77 -47.55 21.27
N ASN A 81 -9.20 -48.52 22.06
CA ASN A 81 -8.59 -49.84 22.15
C ASN A 81 -9.17 -50.76 21.07
N SER A 82 -8.42 -51.06 20.01
CA SER A 82 -8.57 -52.29 19.20
C SER A 82 -7.39 -52.42 18.23
N GLY A 83 -6.72 -53.56 18.26
CA GLY A 83 -5.42 -53.79 17.64
C GLY A 83 -5.35 -53.65 16.13
N GLY A 84 -4.12 -53.52 15.64
CA GLY A 84 -3.74 -53.60 14.23
C GLY A 84 -3.56 -52.24 13.56
N THR A 85 -2.37 -51.64 13.74
CA THR A 85 -1.54 -50.80 12.84
C THR A 85 -2.14 -49.88 11.75
N ASN A 86 -3.45 -49.73 11.59
CA ASN A 86 -4.09 -48.92 10.53
C ASN A 86 -4.73 -47.63 11.06
N VAL A 87 -5.03 -47.53 12.36
CA VAL A 87 -5.74 -46.39 12.95
C VAL A 87 -4.79 -45.24 13.34
N ALA A 88 -3.53 -45.54 13.65
CA ALA A 88 -2.52 -44.50 13.94
C ALA A 88 -2.12 -43.67 12.70
N TRP A 89 -2.28 -44.24 11.50
CA TRP A 89 -1.88 -43.58 10.24
C TRP A 89 -2.93 -42.61 9.73
N SER A 90 -4.23 -42.87 9.93
CA SER A 90 -5.29 -41.90 9.60
C SER A 90 -5.19 -40.68 10.50
N ASP A 91 -4.99 -40.88 11.79
CA ASP A 91 -5.01 -39.79 12.78
C ASP A 91 -3.79 -38.87 12.66
N ALA A 92 -2.61 -39.45 12.41
CA ALA A 92 -1.41 -38.66 12.10
C ALA A 92 -1.55 -37.87 10.79
N LEU A 93 -2.21 -38.44 9.78
CA LEU A 93 -2.43 -37.79 8.49
C LEU A 93 -3.39 -36.61 8.60
N PHE A 94 -4.45 -36.71 9.42
CA PHE A 94 -5.35 -35.59 9.69
C PHE A 94 -4.67 -34.46 10.48
N ILE A 95 -3.83 -34.76 11.47
CA ILE A 95 -3.10 -33.75 12.25
C ILE A 95 -2.13 -32.94 11.38
N VAL A 96 -1.39 -33.59 10.47
CA VAL A 96 -0.46 -32.91 9.55
C VAL A 96 -1.20 -32.05 8.53
N LEU A 97 -2.36 -32.52 8.04
CA LEU A 97 -3.22 -31.76 7.12
C LEU A 97 -3.77 -30.50 7.79
N ASP A 98 -4.22 -30.61 9.04
CA ASP A 98 -4.81 -29.51 9.79
C ASP A 98 -3.77 -28.43 10.17
N LEU A 99 -2.57 -28.84 10.60
CA LEU A 99 -1.44 -27.91 10.82
C LEU A 99 -1.00 -27.22 9.51
N GLY A 100 -0.98 -27.95 8.39
CA GLY A 100 -0.68 -27.39 7.08
C GLY A 100 -1.70 -26.34 6.64
N CYS A 101 -2.99 -26.62 6.85
CA CYS A 101 -4.07 -25.66 6.60
C CYS A 101 -3.99 -24.43 7.51
N PHE A 102 -3.65 -24.59 8.79
CA PHE A 102 -3.42 -23.48 9.71
C PHE A 102 -2.24 -22.61 9.31
N VAL A 103 -1.12 -23.18 8.86
CA VAL A 103 0.04 -22.41 8.38
C VAL A 103 -0.28 -21.66 7.09
N ILE A 104 -1.04 -22.27 6.18
CA ILE A 104 -1.51 -21.59 4.96
C ILE A 104 -2.50 -20.48 5.34
N ALA A 105 -3.47 -20.73 6.21
CA ALA A 105 -4.46 -19.75 6.64
C ALA A 105 -3.81 -18.58 7.40
N ILE A 106 -2.89 -18.85 8.33
CA ILE A 106 -2.10 -17.82 9.02
C ILE A 106 -1.21 -17.08 8.00
N GLY A 107 -0.59 -17.80 7.06
CA GLY A 107 0.25 -17.24 6.02
C GLY A 107 -0.50 -16.29 5.08
N THR A 108 -1.68 -16.68 4.61
CA THR A 108 -2.51 -15.86 3.72
C THR A 108 -3.08 -14.64 4.46
N VAL A 109 -3.61 -14.82 5.68
CA VAL A 109 -4.11 -13.71 6.51
C VAL A 109 -3.00 -12.73 6.87
N SER A 110 -1.77 -13.19 7.10
CA SER A 110 -0.63 -12.34 7.45
C SER A 110 -0.07 -11.57 6.24
N VAL A 111 -0.22 -12.09 5.02
CA VAL A 111 0.18 -11.40 3.78
C VAL A 111 -0.80 -10.27 3.44
N GLU A 112 -2.10 -10.51 3.52
CA GLU A 112 -3.14 -9.50 3.21
C GLU A 112 -2.98 -8.25 4.10
N ARG A 113 -2.72 -8.46 5.40
CA ARG A 113 -2.50 -7.36 6.36
C ARG A 113 -1.29 -6.47 6.03
N ARG A 114 -0.27 -7.03 5.35
CA ARG A 114 0.92 -6.26 4.93
C ARG A 114 0.62 -5.40 3.70
N GLU A 115 -0.19 -5.89 2.77
CA GLU A 115 -0.56 -5.15 1.56
C GLU A 115 -1.41 -3.93 1.92
N ASP A 116 -2.49 -4.11 2.69
CA ASP A 116 -3.35 -3.00 3.14
C ASP A 116 -2.56 -1.91 3.87
N ARG A 117 -1.67 -2.30 4.78
CA ARG A 117 -0.81 -1.36 5.49
C ARG A 117 0.12 -0.61 4.54
N ARG A 118 0.66 -1.26 3.50
CA ARG A 118 1.54 -0.62 2.51
C ARG A 118 0.75 0.37 1.64
N LEU A 119 -0.46 0.00 1.24
CA LEU A 119 -1.35 0.87 0.45
C LEU A 119 -1.77 2.09 1.27
N GLN A 120 -2.09 1.92 2.55
CA GLN A 120 -2.40 3.03 3.45
C GLN A 120 -1.23 3.99 3.57
N LYS A 121 -0.02 3.48 3.85
CA LYS A 121 1.21 4.30 3.90
C LYS A 121 1.47 5.06 2.60
N LEU A 122 1.13 4.49 1.45
CA LEU A 122 1.28 5.16 0.16
C LEU A 122 0.26 6.28 -0.01
N ARG A 123 -0.99 6.06 0.37
CA ARG A 123 -2.06 7.07 0.36
C ARG A 123 -1.76 8.22 1.29
N ASP A 124 -1.32 7.93 2.51
CA ASP A 124 -0.93 8.95 3.49
C ASP A 124 0.18 9.83 2.92
N ARG A 125 1.24 9.23 2.35
CA ARG A 125 2.30 9.98 1.67
C ARG A 125 1.78 10.84 0.51
N VAL A 126 0.82 10.35 -0.27
CA VAL A 126 0.23 11.15 -1.36
C VAL A 126 -0.53 12.35 -0.82
N ILE A 127 -1.30 12.18 0.26
CA ILE A 127 -2.04 13.27 0.91
C ILE A 127 -1.06 14.30 1.47
N ASP A 128 -0.02 13.86 2.17
CA ASP A 128 1.00 14.74 2.75
C ASP A 128 1.70 15.58 1.66
N GLU A 129 2.13 14.95 0.56
CA GLU A 129 2.78 15.64 -0.55
C GLU A 129 1.85 16.63 -1.26
N VAL A 130 0.58 16.29 -1.41
CA VAL A 130 -0.43 17.18 -2.01
C VAL A 130 -0.75 18.37 -1.09
N ALA A 131 -0.74 18.15 0.23
CA ALA A 131 -0.96 19.21 1.22
C ALA A 131 0.21 20.21 1.25
N ILE A 132 1.46 19.72 1.16
CA ILE A 132 2.65 20.57 1.06
C ILE A 132 2.67 21.34 -0.28
N ASN A 133 2.26 20.67 -1.36
CA ASN A 133 2.34 21.19 -2.72
C ASN A 133 0.96 21.23 -3.40
N PRO A 134 0.08 22.19 -3.06
CA PRO A 134 -1.24 22.29 -3.69
C PRO A 134 -1.12 22.58 -5.19
N GLY A 135 -1.89 21.85 -6.00
CA GLY A 135 -1.87 21.95 -7.45
C GLY A 135 -0.74 21.20 -8.14
N ILE A 136 -0.05 20.30 -7.44
CA ILE A 136 1.06 19.49 -7.97
C ILE A 136 0.65 18.70 -9.22
N HIS A 137 1.56 18.62 -10.20
CA HIS A 137 1.33 17.83 -11.38
C HIS A 137 1.36 16.33 -11.07
N LEU A 138 0.46 15.54 -11.66
CA LEU A 138 0.46 14.08 -11.51
C LEU A 138 1.83 13.44 -11.80
N ARG A 139 2.54 13.92 -12.83
CA ARG A 139 3.87 13.41 -13.18
C ARG A 139 4.95 13.79 -12.18
N GLU A 140 4.81 14.95 -11.54
CA GLU A 140 5.73 15.44 -10.52
C GLU A 140 5.51 14.67 -9.21
N LEU A 141 4.25 14.54 -8.78
CA LEU A 141 3.87 13.69 -7.66
C LEU A 141 4.37 12.25 -7.83
N HIS A 142 4.26 11.68 -9.05
CA HIS A 142 4.81 10.37 -9.35
C HIS A 142 6.33 10.28 -9.12
N ARG A 143 7.10 11.31 -9.51
CA ARG A 143 8.55 11.35 -9.32
C ARG A 143 8.93 11.40 -7.84
N ILE A 144 8.17 12.15 -7.03
CA ILE A 144 8.40 12.30 -5.58
C ILE A 144 8.03 11.02 -4.83
N ILE A 145 6.85 10.47 -5.10
CA ILE A 145 6.34 9.28 -4.39
C ILE A 145 7.14 8.03 -4.77
N GLY A 146 7.59 7.93 -6.02
CA GLY A 146 8.44 6.85 -6.52
C GLY A 146 7.72 5.51 -6.72
N CYS A 147 6.40 5.51 -6.88
CA CYS A 147 5.61 4.30 -7.15
C CYS A 147 5.26 4.17 -8.64
N ALA A 148 4.78 3.00 -9.07
CA ALA A 148 4.36 2.81 -10.46
C ALA A 148 3.20 3.75 -10.83
N MET A 149 3.25 4.37 -12.01
CA MET A 149 2.22 5.31 -12.48
C MET A 149 0.79 4.75 -12.41
N GLY A 150 0.58 3.50 -12.80
CA GLY A 150 -0.73 2.85 -12.71
C GLY A 150 -1.23 2.71 -11.26
N ALA A 151 -0.32 2.41 -10.32
CA ALA A 151 -0.64 2.35 -8.90
C ALA A 151 -0.99 3.74 -8.36
N LEU A 152 -0.22 4.78 -8.68
CA LEU A 152 -0.53 6.16 -8.27
C LEU A 152 -1.91 6.59 -8.76
N GLN A 153 -2.24 6.32 -10.03
CA GLN A 153 -3.55 6.66 -10.58
C GLN A 153 -4.68 5.89 -9.88
N TYR A 154 -4.47 4.61 -9.57
CA TYR A 154 -5.43 3.83 -8.80
C TYR A 154 -5.65 4.43 -7.41
N HIS A 155 -4.58 4.76 -6.69
CA HIS A 155 -4.67 5.37 -5.37
C HIS A 155 -5.31 6.76 -5.40
N LEU A 156 -4.97 7.60 -6.37
CA LEU A 156 -5.60 8.91 -6.53
C LEU A 156 -7.09 8.81 -6.83
N ARG A 157 -7.52 7.90 -7.71
CA ARG A 157 -8.95 7.67 -7.96
C ARG A 157 -9.69 7.25 -6.68
N PHE A 158 -9.07 6.42 -5.86
CA PHE A 158 -9.63 6.04 -4.57
C PHE A 158 -9.72 7.25 -3.62
N LEU A 159 -8.64 8.02 -3.48
CA LEU A 159 -8.62 9.22 -2.65
C LEU A 159 -9.62 10.29 -3.10
N GLU A 160 -9.82 10.45 -4.40
CA GLU A 160 -10.80 11.38 -4.98
C GLU A 160 -12.23 10.94 -4.69
N ARG A 161 -12.51 9.64 -4.82
CA ARG A 161 -13.82 9.08 -4.49
C ARG A 161 -14.14 9.26 -3.01
N ASP A 162 -13.14 9.11 -2.15
CA ASP A 162 -13.27 9.26 -0.71
C ASP A 162 -13.18 10.75 -0.27
N GLY A 163 -13.09 11.70 -1.22
CA GLY A 163 -13.08 13.13 -0.96
C GLY A 163 -11.81 13.66 -0.27
N GLN A 164 -10.73 12.87 -0.26
CA GLN A 164 -9.47 13.24 0.40
C GLN A 164 -8.53 14.07 -0.49
N VAL A 165 -8.75 14.09 -1.80
CA VAL A 165 -8.04 14.96 -2.75
C VAL A 165 -8.97 15.37 -3.88
N ILE A 166 -8.70 16.52 -4.48
CA ILE A 166 -9.43 17.03 -5.66
C ILE A 166 -8.47 17.05 -6.84
N SER A 167 -8.98 16.74 -8.03
CA SER A 167 -8.19 16.83 -9.26
C SER A 167 -8.80 17.82 -10.24
N MET A 168 -7.94 18.64 -10.84
CA MET A 168 -8.33 19.58 -11.89
C MET A 168 -7.46 19.35 -13.12
N ARG A 169 -8.05 19.44 -14.31
CA ARG A 169 -7.34 19.28 -15.58
C ARG A 169 -7.17 20.62 -16.26
N ASN A 170 -5.94 20.96 -16.60
CA ASN A 170 -5.60 22.11 -17.43
C ASN A 170 -4.89 21.62 -18.69
N GLY A 171 -5.63 21.58 -19.81
CA GLY A 171 -5.16 20.99 -21.07
C GLY A 171 -4.78 19.50 -20.92
N ASN A 172 -3.52 19.17 -21.15
CA ASN A 172 -2.99 17.81 -21.04
C ASN A 172 -2.37 17.49 -19.67
N VAL A 173 -2.43 18.43 -18.74
CA VAL A 173 -1.85 18.30 -17.40
C VAL A 173 -2.97 18.14 -16.38
N ARG A 174 -2.74 17.24 -15.42
CA ARG A 174 -3.62 17.00 -14.29
C ARG A 174 -2.94 17.50 -13.02
N HIS A 175 -3.62 18.40 -12.34
CA HIS A 175 -3.21 18.99 -11.08
C HIS A 175 -4.02 18.38 -9.95
N ILE A 176 -3.39 18.19 -8.80
CA ILE A 176 -3.98 17.56 -7.63
C ILE A 176 -3.91 18.55 -6.48
N PHE A 177 -5.01 18.69 -5.76
CA PHE A 177 -5.19 19.66 -4.68
C PHE A 177 -5.70 18.98 -3.42
N PRO A 178 -5.41 19.55 -2.23
CA PRO A 178 -6.09 19.14 -1.01
C PRO A 178 -7.57 19.52 -1.09
N PRO A 179 -8.45 18.80 -0.35
CA PRO A 179 -9.89 18.94 -0.49
C PRO A 179 -10.40 20.29 -0.01
N ASP A 180 -9.74 20.85 1.01
CA ASP A 180 -10.10 22.14 1.60
C ASP A 180 -9.29 23.32 1.02
N PHE A 181 -8.66 23.15 -0.15
CA PHE A 181 -7.82 24.20 -0.74
C PHE A 181 -8.61 25.46 -1.08
N SER A 182 -9.63 25.32 -1.95
CA SER A 182 -10.52 26.39 -2.32
C SER A 182 -11.76 25.80 -2.98
N SER A 183 -12.93 26.38 -2.70
CA SER A 183 -14.17 26.04 -3.41
C SER A 183 -14.28 26.70 -4.78
N ASP A 184 -13.40 27.66 -5.09
CA ASP A 184 -13.43 28.40 -6.35
C ASP A 184 -12.44 27.80 -7.36
N ASP A 185 -12.97 27.24 -8.45
CA ASP A 185 -12.20 26.69 -9.57
C ASP A 185 -11.21 27.71 -10.16
N ARG A 186 -11.50 29.01 -10.07
CA ARG A 186 -10.60 30.08 -10.56
C ARG A 186 -9.33 30.17 -9.73
N VAL A 187 -9.44 30.01 -8.42
CA VAL A 187 -8.27 30.00 -7.51
C VAL A 187 -7.43 28.76 -7.78
N MET A 188 -8.06 27.60 -7.92
CA MET A 188 -7.36 26.37 -8.30
C MET A 188 -6.63 26.52 -9.64
N LEU A 189 -7.29 27.12 -10.65
CA LEU A 189 -6.68 27.38 -11.96
C LEU A 189 -5.49 28.35 -11.86
N LEU A 190 -5.63 29.43 -11.09
CA LEU A 190 -4.55 30.38 -10.82
C LEU A 190 -3.34 29.67 -10.20
N THR A 191 -3.54 28.87 -9.15
CA THR A 191 -2.48 28.08 -8.51
C THR A 191 -1.85 27.08 -9.47
N ALA A 192 -2.64 26.41 -10.30
CA ALA A 192 -2.14 25.49 -11.33
C ALA A 192 -1.28 26.19 -12.39
N LEU A 193 -1.67 27.39 -12.83
CA LEU A 193 -0.92 28.19 -13.80
C LEU A 193 0.36 28.78 -13.18
N ALA A 194 0.30 29.22 -11.93
CA ALA A 194 1.44 29.77 -11.20
C ALA A 194 2.56 28.75 -10.96
N ARG A 195 2.29 27.44 -11.08
CA ARG A 195 3.36 26.43 -11.05
C ARG A 195 4.33 26.50 -12.23
N ASN A 196 3.94 27.13 -13.34
CA ASN A 196 4.89 27.41 -14.40
C ASN A 196 5.80 28.58 -13.97
N PRO A 197 7.13 28.41 -13.93
CA PRO A 197 8.04 29.42 -13.39
C PRO A 197 7.92 30.75 -14.14
N THR A 198 7.77 30.73 -15.47
CA THR A 198 7.59 31.96 -16.24
C THR A 198 6.29 32.67 -15.91
N VAL A 199 5.20 31.92 -15.71
CA VAL A 199 3.91 32.49 -15.31
C VAL A 199 3.99 33.07 -13.90
N SER A 200 4.62 32.35 -12.95
CA SER A 200 4.86 32.86 -11.60
C SER A 200 5.63 34.18 -11.62
N SER A 201 6.72 34.27 -12.39
CA SER A 201 7.50 35.49 -12.52
C SER A 201 6.70 36.64 -13.13
N ILE A 202 5.85 36.37 -14.13
CA ILE A 202 4.95 37.39 -14.70
C ILE A 202 3.96 37.87 -13.63
N LEU A 203 3.36 36.96 -12.87
CA LEU A 203 2.40 37.30 -11.82
C LEU A 203 3.07 38.09 -10.69
N SER A 204 4.28 37.71 -10.26
CA SER A 204 5.07 38.43 -9.26
C SER A 204 5.45 39.85 -9.71
N GLU A 205 5.88 40.01 -10.97
CA GLU A 205 6.18 41.30 -11.57
C GLU A 205 4.93 42.21 -11.62
N CYS A 206 3.77 41.65 -12.02
CA CYS A 206 2.51 42.39 -12.03
C CYS A 206 2.00 42.71 -10.62
N ALA A 207 2.24 41.83 -9.64
CA ALA A 207 1.83 42.03 -8.25
C ALA A 207 2.59 43.19 -7.62
N SER A 208 3.92 43.22 -7.84
CA SER A 208 4.86 44.20 -7.27
C SER A 208 4.76 45.58 -7.92
N ASN A 209 4.76 45.64 -9.26
CA ASN A 209 4.79 46.91 -10.00
C ASN A 209 3.39 47.43 -10.38
N GLY A 210 2.35 46.64 -10.15
CA GLY A 210 0.97 47.00 -10.45
C GLY A 210 0.68 47.04 -11.95
N GLN A 211 0.68 48.23 -12.54
CA GLN A 211 0.42 48.41 -13.97
C GLN A 211 1.73 48.29 -14.75
N THR A 212 1.89 47.21 -15.51
CA THR A 212 3.11 46.96 -16.29
C THR A 212 2.79 46.62 -17.74
N THR A 213 3.69 46.93 -18.68
CA THR A 213 3.51 46.60 -20.10
C THR A 213 4.22 45.30 -20.44
N GLN A 214 3.77 44.61 -21.50
CA GLN A 214 4.41 43.37 -21.95
C GLN A 214 5.89 43.58 -22.31
N ALA A 215 6.24 44.76 -22.84
CA ALA A 215 7.61 45.12 -23.16
C ALA A 215 8.45 45.41 -21.92
N ALA A 216 7.85 45.92 -20.84
CA ALA A 216 8.52 46.07 -19.56
C ALA A 216 8.79 44.70 -18.93
N ILE A 217 7.76 43.84 -18.82
CA ILE A 217 7.89 42.46 -18.30
C ILE A 217 8.97 41.68 -19.05
N SER A 218 8.96 41.73 -20.40
CA SER A 218 9.97 41.04 -21.22
C SER A 218 11.39 41.52 -20.94
N ARG A 219 11.59 42.82 -20.68
CA ARG A 219 12.90 43.38 -20.32
C ARG A 219 13.31 43.00 -18.90
N THR A 220 12.41 43.09 -17.92
CA THR A 220 12.71 42.77 -16.52
C THR A 220 13.03 41.29 -16.34
N LEU A 221 12.26 40.40 -16.97
CA LEU A 221 12.42 38.95 -16.83
C LEU A 221 13.43 38.34 -17.82
N GLU A 222 13.97 39.15 -18.74
CA GLU A 222 14.84 38.70 -19.84
C GLU A 222 14.24 37.54 -20.67
N VAL A 223 12.91 37.50 -20.78
CA VAL A 223 12.17 36.50 -21.56
C VAL A 223 11.74 37.10 -22.90
N ASP A 224 11.78 36.27 -23.95
CA ASP A 224 11.34 36.65 -25.28
C ASP A 224 9.92 37.25 -25.30
N LYS A 225 9.75 38.32 -26.07
CA LYS A 225 8.50 39.09 -26.14
C LYS A 225 7.34 38.26 -26.66
N SER A 226 7.57 37.32 -27.58
CA SER A 226 6.51 36.46 -28.12
C SER A 226 6.00 35.49 -27.05
N LEU A 227 6.90 34.96 -26.21
CA LEU A 227 6.54 34.07 -25.11
C LEU A 227 5.78 34.81 -23.99
N ILE A 228 6.22 36.03 -23.65
CA ILE A 228 5.48 36.89 -22.70
C ILE A 228 4.08 37.20 -23.24
N SER A 229 3.96 37.58 -24.52
CA SER A 229 2.66 37.83 -25.15
C SER A 229 1.76 36.59 -25.11
N TYR A 230 2.31 35.40 -25.36
CA TYR A 230 1.58 34.14 -25.26
C TYR A 230 0.98 33.93 -23.85
N TYR A 231 1.81 34.03 -22.81
CA TYR A 231 1.36 33.83 -21.43
C TYR A 231 0.37 34.91 -20.98
N ILE A 232 0.65 36.18 -21.27
CA ILE A 232 -0.26 37.29 -20.93
C ILE A 232 -1.62 37.10 -21.61
N ASN A 233 -1.65 36.75 -22.89
CA ASN A 233 -2.92 36.48 -23.58
C ASN A 233 -3.67 35.30 -22.96
N SER A 234 -2.96 34.27 -22.50
CA SER A 234 -3.57 33.15 -21.76
C SER A 234 -4.19 33.62 -20.44
N LEU A 235 -3.47 34.43 -19.66
CA LEU A 235 -3.93 34.98 -18.38
C LEU A 235 -5.10 35.97 -18.53
N LEU A 236 -5.11 36.77 -19.59
CA LEU A 236 -6.22 37.67 -19.93
C LEU A 236 -7.49 36.89 -20.29
N LYS A 237 -7.38 35.74 -20.96
CA LYS A 237 -8.54 34.91 -21.34
C LYS A 237 -9.27 34.32 -20.13
N VAL A 238 -8.53 34.04 -19.06
CA VAL A 238 -9.09 33.46 -17.82
C VAL A 238 -9.35 34.51 -16.74
N ASP A 239 -9.30 35.81 -17.10
CA ASP A 239 -9.60 36.94 -16.22
C ASP A 239 -8.68 37.06 -14.98
N ILE A 240 -7.47 36.49 -15.04
CA ILE A 240 -6.44 36.67 -14.00
C ILE A 240 -5.78 38.04 -14.15
N LEU A 241 -5.57 38.45 -15.41
CA LEU A 241 -5.10 39.79 -15.75
C LEU A 241 -6.23 40.57 -16.42
N ARG A 242 -6.21 41.89 -16.27
CA ARG A 242 -7.03 42.83 -17.04
C ARG A 242 -6.15 43.87 -17.72
N THR A 243 -6.59 44.35 -18.88
CA THR A 243 -5.92 45.44 -19.60
C THR A 243 -6.47 46.80 -19.15
N VAL A 244 -5.58 47.79 -18.98
CA VAL A 244 -5.99 49.19 -18.79
C VAL A 244 -5.98 49.90 -20.12
N LYS A 245 -7.03 50.68 -20.39
CA LYS A 245 -7.05 51.59 -21.53
C LYS A 245 -6.18 52.81 -21.19
N VAL A 246 -5.05 52.94 -21.88
CA VAL A 246 -4.15 54.09 -21.76
C VAL A 246 -3.91 54.66 -23.15
N PHE A 247 -3.67 55.97 -23.24
CA PHE A 247 -3.26 56.61 -24.49
C PHE A 247 -1.86 56.13 -24.88
N GLY A 248 -1.75 55.36 -25.96
CA GLY A 248 -0.47 54.85 -26.45
C GLY A 248 -0.62 53.61 -27.32
N ARG A 249 0.52 53.12 -27.82
CA ARG A 249 0.59 51.87 -28.59
C ARG A 249 0.58 50.63 -27.69
N GLU A 250 1.06 50.75 -26.45
CA GLU A 250 1.13 49.65 -25.51
C GLU A 250 -0.09 49.62 -24.59
N LYS A 251 -0.56 48.41 -24.27
CA LYS A 251 -1.69 48.17 -23.37
C LYS A 251 -1.14 47.59 -22.07
N PRO A 252 -1.01 48.38 -20.99
CA PRO A 252 -0.56 47.85 -19.71
C PRO A 252 -1.59 46.86 -19.17
N VAL A 253 -1.07 45.87 -18.46
CA VAL A 253 -1.83 44.82 -17.78
C VAL A 253 -1.72 45.01 -16.28
N LEU A 254 -2.74 44.54 -15.56
CA LEU A 254 -2.71 44.43 -14.12
C LEU A 254 -3.44 43.17 -13.66
N ILE A 255 -3.15 42.75 -12.43
CA ILE A 255 -3.85 41.64 -11.78
C ILE A 255 -5.25 42.06 -11.39
N THR A 256 -6.23 41.21 -11.61
CA THR A 256 -7.62 41.43 -11.17
C THR A 256 -7.73 41.36 -9.65
N ASP A 257 -8.73 42.05 -9.08
CA ASP A 257 -8.81 42.22 -7.62
C ASP A 257 -9.02 40.87 -6.91
N TRP A 258 -9.79 39.96 -7.52
CA TRP A 258 -9.98 38.60 -7.00
C TRP A 258 -8.69 37.77 -7.07
N ALA A 259 -7.92 37.88 -8.16
CA ALA A 259 -6.68 37.12 -8.32
C ALA A 259 -5.60 37.62 -7.35
N ARG A 260 -5.55 38.94 -7.10
CA ARG A 260 -4.68 39.52 -6.07
C ARG A 260 -5.05 39.00 -4.68
N ALA A 261 -6.33 39.05 -4.31
CA ALA A 261 -6.79 38.51 -3.03
C ALA A 261 -6.48 37.00 -2.87
N ALA A 262 -6.61 36.23 -3.95
CA ALA A 262 -6.28 34.81 -3.94
C ALA A 262 -4.78 34.55 -3.74
N ILE A 263 -3.91 35.33 -4.41
CA ILE A 263 -2.45 35.27 -4.25
C ILE A 263 -2.06 35.58 -2.80
N ASP A 264 -2.61 36.65 -2.23
CA ASP A 264 -2.29 37.08 -0.86
C ASP A 264 -2.79 36.08 0.19
N CYS A 265 -3.95 35.47 -0.03
CA CYS A 265 -4.56 34.53 0.92
C CYS A 265 -3.89 33.14 0.93
N HIS A 266 -3.40 32.66 -0.21
CA HIS A 266 -2.89 31.30 -0.36
C HIS A 266 -1.36 31.25 -0.57
N ASP A 267 -0.67 32.39 -0.46
CA ASP A 267 0.79 32.53 -0.69
C ASP A 267 1.25 31.82 -1.98
N ILE A 268 0.48 32.03 -3.06
CA ILE A 268 0.62 31.25 -4.31
C ILE A 268 1.94 31.57 -5.02
N LEU A 269 2.49 32.77 -4.77
CA LEU A 269 3.74 33.21 -5.36
C LEU A 269 4.90 32.81 -4.44
N VAL A 270 5.55 31.71 -4.81
CA VAL A 270 6.82 31.31 -4.21
C VAL A 270 7.84 32.45 -4.42
N GLN A 271 8.39 32.97 -3.31
CA GLN A 271 9.51 33.92 -3.30
C GLN A 271 10.76 33.36 -3.99
#